data_AF-A0A1Q3NML4-F1
#
_entry.id   AF-A0A1Q3NML4-F1
#
_cell.length_a   1.000
_cell.length_b   1.000
_cell.length_c   1.000
_cell.angle_alpha   90.00
_cell.angle_beta   90.00
_cell.angle_gamma   90.00
#
_symmetry.space_group_name_H-M   'P 1'
#
loop_
_entity.id
_entity.type
_entity.pdbx_description
1 polymer ?
#
loop_
_entity_poly.entity_id
_entity_poly.type
_entity_poly.pdbx_seq_one_letter_code
_entity_poly.pdbx_strand_id
1 'polypeptide(L)'
;MKQWATAKSTGFTIVELLIVVVVIAILAAITLISYNGIKDRAVAVQVEAGLSEANKKVQLYAADPANNGNYPATLADAGVTDTKSVTYQYTVDTTVTPASYLITASNGIAGTTTYYMGSDVSSPVVGTAPGHNLMPWNKPDSASAPVKLSSSVVVDTSVYRTSTSSVRIGTNSSGNLLRSSPFSGSAGQTYTVSLWIKTDSNWNGTGDNSKIRFGNNDGTGALLQACGYSGVKTSWTQVTCSYTLTSTSTSVSISVGNNGTVGTIWLDDVSVSLK
;
A
#
# COMPACT_ATOMS: atom_id res chain seq x y z
N MET A 1 -62.85 15.93 -53.78
CA MET A 1 -62.09 14.74 -53.34
C MET A 1 -60.78 15.22 -52.74
N LYS A 2 -60.57 15.04 -51.43
CA LYS A 2 -59.41 15.57 -50.69
C LYS A 2 -58.43 14.41 -50.52
N GLN A 3 -57.32 14.40 -51.25
CA GLN A 3 -56.27 13.38 -51.12
C GLN A 3 -55.48 13.64 -49.83
N TRP A 4 -55.44 12.66 -48.93
CA TRP A 4 -54.64 12.72 -47.71
C TRP A 4 -53.27 12.14 -48.08
N ALA A 5 -52.22 12.95 -48.01
CA ALA A 5 -50.86 12.49 -48.28
C ALA A 5 -50.44 11.49 -47.19
N THR A 6 -50.26 10.23 -47.59
CA THR A 6 -49.71 9.17 -46.73
C THR A 6 -48.24 9.47 -46.45
N ALA A 7 -47.91 9.81 -45.19
CA ALA A 7 -46.53 9.96 -44.76
C ALA A 7 -45.81 8.61 -44.92
N LYS A 8 -44.80 8.55 -45.79
CA LYS A 8 -43.92 7.38 -45.92
C LYS A 8 -43.11 7.24 -44.63
N SER A 9 -43.38 6.20 -43.86
CA SER A 9 -42.47 5.75 -42.80
C SER A 9 -41.19 5.21 -43.46
N THR A 10 -40.14 6.02 -43.49
CA THR A 10 -38.80 5.57 -43.87
C THR A 10 -38.25 4.72 -42.73
N GLY A 11 -38.13 3.41 -42.95
CA GLY A 11 -37.52 2.50 -41.97
C GLY A 11 -36.01 2.72 -41.87
N PHE A 12 -35.46 2.55 -40.67
CA PHE A 12 -34.02 2.57 -40.42
C PHE A 12 -33.34 1.42 -41.15
N THR A 13 -32.24 1.68 -41.85
CA THR A 13 -31.42 0.64 -42.48
C THR A 13 -30.56 -0.06 -41.42
N ILE A 14 -30.27 -1.34 -41.65
CA ILE A 14 -29.35 -2.12 -40.80
C ILE A 14 -27.97 -1.44 -40.75
N VAL A 15 -27.55 -0.79 -41.84
CA VAL A 15 -26.26 -0.08 -41.92
C VAL A 15 -26.21 1.11 -40.99
N GLU A 16 -27.28 1.91 -40.91
CA GLU A 16 -27.36 3.05 -39.98
C GLU A 16 -27.28 2.59 -38.52
N LEU A 17 -27.98 1.51 -38.16
CA LEU A 17 -27.90 0.93 -36.83
C LEU A 17 -26.49 0.40 -36.52
N LEU A 18 -25.85 -0.25 -37.49
CA LEU A 18 -24.51 -0.82 -37.34
C LEU A 18 -23.46 0.27 -37.10
N ILE A 19 -23.53 1.38 -37.85
CA ILE A 19 -22.59 2.51 -37.65
C ILE A 19 -22.76 3.10 -36.25
N VAL A 20 -24.00 3.27 -35.76
CA VAL A 20 -24.26 3.83 -34.42
C VAL A 20 -23.63 2.97 -33.33
N VAL A 21 -23.79 1.64 -33.38
CA VAL A 21 -23.20 0.77 -32.36
C VAL A 21 -21.67 0.75 -32.42
N VAL A 22 -21.08 0.82 -33.62
CA VAL A 22 -19.62 0.93 -33.79
C VAL A 22 -19.11 2.25 -33.22
N VAL A 23 -19.80 3.37 -33.48
CA VAL A 23 -19.42 4.68 -32.93
C VAL A 23 -19.50 4.68 -31.40
N ILE A 24 -20.58 4.12 -30.81
CA ILE A 24 -20.71 4.02 -29.35
C ILE A 24 -19.60 3.13 -28.76
N ALA A 25 -19.25 2.02 -29.41
CA ALA A 25 -18.18 1.14 -28.95
C ALA A 25 -16.81 1.82 -28.92
N ILE A 26 -16.48 2.60 -29.97
CA ILE A 26 -15.22 3.37 -30.03
C ILE A 26 -15.19 4.46 -28.95
N LEU A 27 -16.28 5.22 -28.79
CA LEU A 27 -16.37 6.27 -27.76
C LEU A 27 -16.29 5.69 -26.34
N ALA A 28 -16.93 4.56 -26.08
CA ALA A 28 -16.87 3.86 -24.80
C ALA A 28 -15.44 3.39 -24.46
N ALA A 29 -14.71 2.86 -25.45
CA ALA A 29 -13.33 2.42 -25.26
C ALA A 29 -12.39 3.58 -24.89
N ILE A 30 -12.49 4.71 -25.60
CA ILE A 30 -11.66 5.90 -25.32
C ILE A 30 -11.99 6.50 -23.95
N THR A 31 -13.27 6.60 -23.61
CA THR A 31 -13.72 7.17 -22.32
C THR A 31 -13.27 6.35 -21.12
N LEU A 32 -13.24 5.01 -21.23
CA LEU A 32 -12.83 4.13 -20.14
C LEU A 32 -11.36 4.30 -19.75
N ILE A 33 -10.46 4.45 -20.73
CA ILE A 33 -9.03 4.70 -20.48
C ILE A 33 -8.82 6.06 -19.81
N SER A 34 -9.49 7.10 -20.30
CA SER A 34 -9.39 8.45 -19.73
C SER A 34 -9.97 8.54 -18.31
N TYR A 35 -11.06 7.83 -18.05
CA TYR A 35 -11.76 7.85 -16.77
C TYR A 35 -10.92 7.27 -15.61
N ASN A 36 -10.13 6.22 -15.88
CA ASN A 36 -9.23 5.64 -14.87
C ASN A 36 -8.15 6.63 -14.44
N GLY A 37 -7.50 7.33 -15.39
CA GLY A 37 -6.49 8.33 -15.06
C GLY A 37 -7.03 9.55 -14.31
N ILE A 38 -8.28 9.96 -14.57
CA ILE A 38 -8.94 11.05 -13.83
C ILE A 38 -9.25 10.62 -12.39
N LYS A 39 -9.71 9.38 -12.19
CA LYS A 39 -9.95 8.83 -10.86
C LYS A 39 -8.69 8.80 -10.01
N ASP A 40 -7.58 8.34 -10.57
CA ASP A 40 -6.31 8.26 -9.84
C ASP A 40 -5.81 9.64 -9.42
N ARG A 41 -5.94 10.65 -10.31
CA ARG A 41 -5.63 12.05 -9.98
C ARG A 41 -6.54 12.62 -8.91
N ALA A 42 -7.84 12.34 -8.99
CA ALA A 42 -8.79 12.80 -7.99
C ALA A 42 -8.49 12.20 -6.61
N VAL A 43 -8.13 10.91 -6.57
CA VAL A 43 -7.66 10.23 -5.36
C VAL A 43 -6.39 10.88 -4.82
N ALA A 44 -5.40 11.15 -5.67
CA ALA A 44 -4.16 11.78 -5.26
C ALA A 44 -4.39 13.16 -4.63
N VAL A 45 -5.19 14.00 -5.29
CA VAL A 45 -5.57 15.32 -4.76
C VAL A 45 -6.30 15.20 -3.43
N GLN A 46 -7.17 14.19 -3.27
CA GLN A 46 -7.88 13.96 -2.02
C GLN A 46 -6.92 13.59 -0.87
N VAL A 47 -5.97 12.68 -1.11
CA VAL A 47 -4.99 12.26 -0.09
C VAL A 47 -4.03 13.41 0.24
N GLU A 48 -3.54 14.16 -0.75
CA GLU A 48 -2.70 15.34 -0.53
C GLU A 48 -3.41 16.43 0.27
N ALA A 49 -4.68 16.71 -0.06
CA ALA A 49 -5.48 17.70 0.65
C ALA A 49 -5.74 17.27 2.10
N GLY A 50 -6.12 16.01 2.32
CA GLY A 50 -6.32 15.45 3.65
C GLY A 50 -5.04 15.49 4.50
N LEU A 51 -3.91 15.10 3.91
CA LEU A 51 -2.60 15.18 4.57
C LEU A 51 -2.22 16.61 4.92
N SER A 52 -2.42 17.56 4.00
CA SER A 52 -2.12 18.97 4.23
C SER A 52 -3.00 19.57 5.34
N GLU A 53 -4.27 19.17 5.40
CA GLU A 53 -5.17 19.56 6.48
C GLU A 53 -4.73 18.95 7.82
N ALA A 54 -4.40 17.66 7.84
CA ALA A 54 -3.90 16.98 9.03
C ALA A 54 -2.62 17.64 9.56
N ASN A 55 -1.67 17.93 8.67
CA ASN A 55 -0.44 18.61 9.02
C ASN A 55 -0.69 20.00 9.63
N LYS A 56 -1.60 20.79 9.05
CA LYS A 56 -1.99 22.09 9.60
C LYS A 56 -2.60 21.96 10.99
N LYS A 57 -3.47 20.98 11.21
CA LYS A 57 -4.08 20.72 12.52
C LYS A 57 -3.04 20.35 13.58
N VAL A 58 -2.06 19.51 13.23
CA VAL A 58 -0.94 19.17 14.12
C VAL A 58 -0.11 20.41 14.46
N GLN A 59 0.20 21.25 13.48
CA GLN A 59 0.94 22.50 13.71
C GLN A 59 0.15 23.51 14.56
N LEU A 60 -1.15 23.65 14.31
CA LEU A 60 -2.04 24.50 15.11
C LEU A 60 -2.14 23.99 16.55
N TYR A 61 -2.20 22.67 16.76
CA TYR A 61 -2.18 22.06 18.09
C TYR A 61 -0.92 22.48 18.85
N ALA A 62 0.26 22.34 18.24
CA ALA A 62 1.52 22.73 18.88
C ALA A 62 1.63 24.26 19.10
N ALA A 63 1.04 25.06 18.22
CA ALA A 63 1.03 26.52 18.34
C ALA A 63 0.09 27.05 19.43
N ASP A 64 -0.86 26.24 19.91
CA ASP A 64 -1.74 26.60 21.02
C ASP A 64 -0.91 26.77 22.30
N PRO A 65 -0.99 27.94 22.99
CA PRO A 65 -0.30 28.16 24.26
C PRO A 65 -0.59 27.10 25.34
N ALA A 66 -1.76 26.46 25.31
CA ALA A 66 -2.13 25.39 26.23
C ALA A 66 -1.28 24.12 26.08
N ASN A 67 -0.66 23.92 24.90
CA ASN A 67 0.13 22.73 24.58
C ASN A 67 1.64 22.96 24.70
N ASN A 68 2.08 24.18 25.04
CA ASN A 68 3.48 24.53 25.28
C ASN A 68 4.45 24.15 24.14
N GLY A 69 4.01 24.20 22.88
CA GLY A 69 4.86 23.82 21.74
C GLY A 69 4.99 22.31 21.51
N ASN A 70 4.29 21.48 22.29
CA ASN A 70 4.31 20.04 22.12
C ASN A 70 3.37 19.61 21.01
N TYR A 71 3.85 18.71 20.15
CA TYR A 71 3.00 18.01 19.20
C TYR A 71 2.02 17.07 19.93
N PRO A 72 0.84 16.81 19.33
CA PRO A 72 -0.15 15.92 19.92
C PRO A 72 0.41 14.50 20.08
N ALA A 73 -0.03 13.77 21.11
CA ALA A 73 0.37 12.36 21.28
C ALA A 73 -0.26 11.47 20.21
N THR A 74 -1.47 11.82 19.77
CA THR A 74 -2.20 11.14 18.70
C THR A 74 -2.84 12.15 17.74
N LEU A 75 -3.09 11.75 16.49
CA LEU A 75 -3.81 12.61 15.54
C LEU A 75 -5.22 13.00 16.02
N ALA A 76 -5.86 12.16 16.83
CA ALA A 76 -7.18 12.44 17.38
C ALA A 76 -7.17 13.65 18.31
N ASP A 77 -6.07 13.89 19.04
CA ASP A 77 -5.91 15.06 19.93
C ASP A 77 -5.91 16.37 19.12
N ALA A 78 -5.45 16.33 17.86
CA ALA A 78 -5.51 17.44 16.92
C ALA A 78 -6.81 17.47 16.08
N GLY A 79 -7.80 16.62 16.40
CA GLY A 79 -9.07 16.55 15.66
C GLY A 79 -8.93 15.98 14.24
N VAL A 80 -7.95 15.08 14.04
CA VAL A 80 -7.74 14.35 12.79
C VAL A 80 -8.11 12.89 13.01
N THR A 81 -9.02 12.38 12.18
CA THR A 81 -9.46 10.99 12.21
C THR A 81 -9.49 10.42 10.80
N ASP A 82 -9.35 9.11 10.69
CA ASP A 82 -9.50 8.40 9.43
C ASP A 82 -10.90 8.61 8.83
N THR A 83 -10.96 8.59 7.51
CA THR A 83 -12.20 8.62 6.73
C THR A 83 -12.28 7.36 5.88
N LYS A 84 -13.42 7.14 5.20
CA LYS A 84 -13.54 6.03 4.25
C LYS A 84 -12.54 6.10 3.09
N SER A 85 -12.01 7.30 2.79
CA SER A 85 -11.16 7.55 1.62
C SER A 85 -9.70 7.82 1.97
N VAL A 86 -9.40 8.26 3.19
CA VAL A 86 -8.04 8.59 3.64
C VAL A 86 -7.82 8.04 5.04
N THR A 87 -6.78 7.23 5.19
CA THR A 87 -6.28 6.69 6.46
C THR A 87 -4.94 7.32 6.79
N TYR A 88 -4.67 7.57 8.06
CA TYR A 88 -3.47 8.22 8.53
C TYR A 88 -2.63 7.31 9.43
N GLN A 89 -1.31 7.48 9.34
CA GLN A 89 -0.38 7.00 10.34
C GLN A 89 0.43 8.17 10.87
N TYR A 90 0.70 8.18 12.17
CA TYR A 90 1.36 9.27 12.86
C TYR A 90 2.40 8.75 13.84
N THR A 91 3.54 9.43 13.87
CA THR A 91 4.57 9.25 14.89
C THR A 91 5.07 10.62 15.34
N VAL A 92 5.39 10.70 16.62
CA VAL A 92 6.02 11.87 17.25
C VAL A 92 7.26 11.38 17.99
N ASP A 93 8.37 12.09 17.82
CA ASP A 93 9.62 11.87 18.53
C ASP A 93 9.90 13.08 19.41
N THR A 94 9.66 12.92 20.71
CA THR A 94 9.92 13.93 21.73
C THR A 94 11.32 13.78 22.34
N THR A 95 12.12 12.82 21.88
CA THR A 95 13.49 12.58 22.38
C THR A 95 14.52 13.47 21.69
N VAL A 96 14.15 14.06 20.55
CA VAL A 96 14.95 15.03 19.80
C VAL A 96 14.54 16.48 20.13
N THR A 97 15.46 17.44 19.99
CA THR A 97 15.20 18.87 20.23
C THR A 97 15.63 19.70 19.01
N PRO A 98 14.69 20.37 18.31
CA PRO A 98 13.25 20.40 18.58
C PRO A 98 12.60 19.02 18.35
N ALA A 99 11.49 18.75 19.01
CA ALA A 99 10.70 17.54 18.79
C ALA A 99 10.31 17.44 17.30
N SER A 100 10.17 16.22 16.78
CA SER A 100 9.79 15.99 15.39
C SER A 100 8.54 15.13 15.28
N TYR A 101 7.85 15.22 14.15
CA TYR A 101 6.71 14.36 13.87
C TYR A 101 6.64 14.01 12.38
N LEU A 102 5.98 12.90 12.09
CA LEU A 102 5.68 12.45 10.73
C LEU A 102 4.20 12.06 10.64
N ILE A 103 3.58 12.35 9.50
CA ILE A 103 2.23 11.91 9.13
C ILE A 103 2.34 11.24 7.76
N THR A 104 1.83 10.03 7.62
CA THR A 104 1.56 9.41 6.32
C THR A 104 0.06 9.37 6.11
N ALA A 105 -0.42 9.80 4.94
CA ALA A 105 -1.79 9.59 4.49
C ALA A 105 -1.81 8.57 3.34
N SER A 106 -2.81 7.70 3.35
CA SER A 106 -3.01 6.66 2.32
C SER A 106 -4.49 6.53 1.97
N ASN A 107 -4.80 6.07 0.75
CA ASN A 107 -6.17 5.74 0.39
C ASN A 107 -6.55 4.34 0.94
N GLY A 108 -7.59 4.28 1.77
CA GLY A 108 -8.10 3.04 2.39
C GLY A 108 -8.86 2.10 1.43
N ILE A 109 -9.19 2.54 0.22
CA ILE A 109 -9.91 1.75 -0.79
C ILE A 109 -8.96 1.52 -1.98
N ALA A 110 -8.22 0.41 -1.92
CA ALA A 110 -7.53 -0.25 -3.03
C ALA A 110 -7.00 0.66 -4.16
N GLY A 111 -5.81 1.24 -3.94
CA GLY A 111 -5.05 1.98 -4.95
C GLY A 111 -3.99 2.86 -4.28
N THR A 112 -2.73 2.45 -4.35
CA THR A 112 -1.60 2.77 -3.45
C THR A 112 -1.07 4.21 -3.51
N THR A 113 -1.95 5.22 -3.44
CA THR A 113 -1.52 6.62 -3.37
C THR A 113 -1.22 7.00 -1.92
N THR A 114 0.05 7.35 -1.68
CA THR A 114 0.57 7.57 -0.33
C THR A 114 1.42 8.82 -0.35
N TYR A 115 1.21 9.67 0.64
CA TYR A 115 1.99 10.87 0.83
C TYR A 115 2.38 10.98 2.28
N TYR A 116 3.51 11.61 2.54
CA TYR A 116 3.89 11.96 3.91
C TYR A 116 4.36 13.40 4.03
N MET A 117 4.20 13.91 5.23
CA MET A 117 4.66 15.22 5.69
C MET A 117 5.17 15.08 7.12
N GLY A 118 5.81 16.12 7.63
CA GLY A 118 6.34 16.14 8.99
C GLY A 118 6.81 17.53 9.38
N SER A 119 7.41 17.65 10.55
CA SER A 119 7.99 18.90 11.05
C SER A 119 8.99 19.52 10.07
N ASP A 120 9.70 18.69 9.32
CA ASP A 120 10.81 19.09 8.44
C ASP A 120 10.41 19.06 6.96
N VAL A 121 9.19 18.60 6.66
CA VAL A 121 8.68 18.32 5.31
C VAL A 121 7.44 19.19 5.08
N SER A 122 7.66 20.38 4.52
CA SER A 122 6.64 21.42 4.37
C SER A 122 5.63 21.19 3.23
N SER A 123 5.88 20.21 2.36
CA SER A 123 5.01 19.87 1.23
C SER A 123 4.80 18.36 1.16
N PRO A 124 3.62 17.87 0.73
CA PRO A 124 3.38 16.44 0.56
C PRO A 124 4.47 15.79 -0.32
N VAL A 125 5.16 14.79 0.23
CA VAL A 125 6.12 13.98 -0.51
C VAL A 125 5.49 12.63 -0.81
N VAL A 126 5.61 12.18 -2.06
CA VAL A 126 5.13 10.86 -2.48
C VAL A 126 5.84 9.77 -1.67
N GLY A 127 5.04 8.83 -1.15
CA GLY A 127 5.52 7.67 -0.42
C GLY A 127 5.05 7.62 1.02
N THR A 128 5.79 6.88 1.84
CA THR A 128 5.51 6.65 3.25
C THR A 128 6.66 7.21 4.09
N ALA A 129 6.35 7.88 5.20
CA ALA A 129 7.37 8.42 6.08
C ALA A 129 8.28 7.32 6.65
N PRO A 130 9.55 7.61 6.95
CA PRO A 130 10.41 6.67 7.67
C PRO A 130 9.75 6.16 8.95
N GLY A 131 9.71 4.83 9.13
CA GLY A 131 9.05 4.20 10.29
C GLY A 131 7.52 4.06 10.18
N HIS A 132 6.89 4.63 9.14
CA HIS A 132 5.49 4.39 8.81
C HIS A 132 5.34 3.20 7.84
N ASN A 133 4.13 2.69 7.72
CA ASN A 133 3.81 1.45 7.07
C ASN A 133 2.43 1.50 6.37
N LEU A 134 2.37 1.07 5.12
CA LEU A 134 1.12 0.90 4.36
C LEU A 134 0.30 -0.31 4.77
N MET A 135 0.87 -1.16 5.61
CA MET A 135 0.14 -2.21 6.30
C MET A 135 -0.01 -1.75 7.75
N PRO A 136 -1.23 -1.47 8.24
CA PRO A 136 -1.41 -1.16 9.65
C PRO A 136 -0.80 -2.28 10.49
N TRP A 137 0.33 -1.98 11.12
CA TRP A 137 0.93 -2.84 12.13
C TRP A 137 0.17 -2.58 13.42
N ASN A 138 -1.12 -2.96 13.45
CA ASN A 138 -1.96 -2.78 14.62
C ASN A 138 -1.64 -3.93 15.59
N LYS A 139 -0.89 -3.57 16.63
CA LYS A 139 -0.48 -4.47 17.71
C LYS A 139 -1.69 -4.60 18.67
N PRO A 140 -2.13 -5.76 19.18
CA PRO A 140 -2.05 -7.14 18.73
C PRO A 140 -3.43 -7.61 18.24
N ASP A 141 -3.66 -7.73 16.93
CA ASP A 141 -4.85 -8.41 16.41
C ASP A 141 -4.53 -9.20 15.13
N SER A 142 -5.21 -10.32 14.95
CA SER A 142 -4.98 -11.23 13.81
C SER A 142 -5.57 -10.70 12.50
N ALA A 143 -6.55 -9.79 12.59
CA ALA A 143 -7.23 -9.20 11.45
C ALA A 143 -6.35 -8.16 10.73
N SER A 144 -5.38 -7.58 11.44
CA SER A 144 -4.54 -6.50 10.96
C SER A 144 -3.12 -6.91 10.60
N ALA A 145 -2.77 -8.19 10.63
CA ALA A 145 -1.42 -8.64 10.32
C ALA A 145 -1.00 -8.23 8.88
N PRO A 146 0.26 -7.81 8.67
CA PRO A 146 0.75 -7.41 7.34
C PRO A 146 0.98 -8.61 6.42
N VAL A 147 1.06 -9.81 6.96
CA VAL A 147 1.09 -11.07 6.19
C VAL A 147 -0.19 -11.82 6.51
N LYS A 148 -0.84 -12.37 5.49
CA LYS A 148 -2.05 -13.18 5.68
C LYS A 148 -1.73 -14.37 6.60
N LEU A 149 -2.44 -14.45 7.72
CA LEU A 149 -2.23 -15.51 8.72
C LEU A 149 -2.70 -16.87 8.22
N SER A 150 -2.07 -17.92 8.72
CA SER A 150 -2.37 -19.33 8.45
C SER A 150 -1.93 -20.20 9.61
N SER A 151 -2.05 -21.52 9.51
CA SER A 151 -1.52 -22.45 10.53
C SER A 151 -0.01 -22.29 10.75
N SER A 152 0.72 -21.86 9.72
CA SER A 152 2.19 -21.68 9.77
C SER A 152 2.62 -20.22 9.85
N VAL A 153 1.70 -19.26 9.72
CA VAL A 153 1.96 -17.81 9.82
C VAL A 153 1.10 -17.23 10.92
N VAL A 154 1.70 -16.91 12.05
CA VAL A 154 0.98 -16.46 13.25
C VAL A 154 1.57 -15.17 13.80
N VAL A 155 0.77 -14.45 14.58
CA VAL A 155 1.27 -13.35 15.40
C VAL A 155 1.98 -13.92 16.62
N ASP A 156 3.18 -13.44 16.91
CA ASP A 156 4.00 -13.86 18.05
C ASP A 156 4.30 -12.66 18.95
N THR A 157 3.87 -12.74 20.21
CA THR A 157 4.06 -11.68 21.22
C THR A 157 5.30 -11.89 22.08
N SER A 158 6.07 -12.97 21.86
CA SER A 158 7.26 -13.31 22.65
C SER A 158 8.57 -12.85 22.03
N VAL A 159 8.61 -12.73 20.69
CA VAL A 159 9.79 -12.29 19.93
C VAL A 159 9.36 -11.12 19.04
N TYR A 160 9.90 -9.93 19.29
CA TYR A 160 9.57 -8.70 18.54
C TYR A 160 10.72 -7.69 18.59
N ARG A 161 10.65 -6.62 17.80
CA ARG A 161 11.66 -5.56 17.68
C ARG A 161 11.22 -4.25 18.33
N THR A 162 10.23 -3.57 17.74
CA THR A 162 9.74 -2.23 18.14
C THR A 162 8.34 -2.28 18.76
N SER A 163 7.71 -3.45 18.66
CA SER A 163 6.30 -3.70 18.88
C SER A 163 6.04 -4.53 20.13
N THR A 164 4.78 -4.87 20.41
CA THR A 164 4.39 -5.91 21.38
C THR A 164 4.20 -7.28 20.71
N SER A 165 4.40 -7.35 19.39
CA SER A 165 4.24 -8.57 18.58
C SER A 165 4.97 -8.47 17.24
N SER A 166 5.35 -9.62 16.67
CA SER A 166 5.87 -9.82 15.32
C SER A 166 5.07 -10.88 14.54
N VAL A 167 5.37 -11.05 13.25
CA VAL A 167 4.82 -12.15 12.45
C VAL A 167 5.83 -13.29 12.42
N ARG A 168 5.42 -14.45 12.93
CA ARG A 168 6.21 -15.68 12.90
C ARG A 168 5.80 -16.57 11.74
N ILE A 169 6.76 -16.97 10.91
CA ILE A 169 6.59 -17.91 9.81
C ILE A 169 7.35 -19.20 10.13
N GLY A 170 6.59 -20.27 10.37
CA GLY A 170 7.11 -21.62 10.62
C GLY A 170 7.77 -22.24 9.39
N THR A 171 8.25 -23.47 9.55
CA THR A 171 8.95 -24.21 8.51
C THR A 171 8.07 -24.49 7.30
N ASN A 172 8.70 -24.62 6.12
CA ASN A 172 8.04 -24.97 4.85
C ASN A 172 6.81 -24.11 4.47
N SER A 173 6.78 -22.85 4.88
CA SER A 173 5.69 -21.92 4.60
C SER A 173 6.18 -20.79 3.70
N SER A 174 5.88 -20.86 2.41
CA SER A 174 6.31 -19.85 1.42
C SER A 174 5.13 -19.28 0.62
N GLY A 175 5.36 -18.15 -0.05
CA GLY A 175 4.32 -17.49 -0.85
C GLY A 175 3.23 -16.82 -0.01
N ASN A 176 3.54 -16.49 1.24
CA ASN A 176 2.60 -15.81 2.13
C ASN A 176 2.46 -14.35 1.66
N LEU A 177 1.31 -14.04 1.08
CA LEU A 177 1.04 -12.71 0.52
C LEU A 177 1.01 -11.65 1.62
N LEU A 178 1.62 -10.52 1.31
CA LEU A 178 1.42 -9.33 2.11
C LEU A 178 -0.01 -8.84 1.92
N ARG A 179 -0.60 -8.31 2.99
CA ARG A 179 -1.94 -7.74 2.98
C ARG A 179 -2.00 -6.57 1.97
N SER A 180 -3.15 -6.43 1.32
CA SER A 180 -3.35 -5.47 0.22
C SER A 180 -2.63 -5.82 -1.08
N SER A 181 -1.99 -7.00 -1.18
CA SER A 181 -1.68 -7.57 -2.49
C SER A 181 -2.98 -7.83 -3.28
N PRO A 182 -3.04 -7.51 -4.58
CA PRO A 182 -1.96 -6.97 -5.41
C PRO A 182 -1.80 -5.45 -5.30
N PHE A 183 -0.55 -5.00 -5.37
CA PHE A 183 -0.20 -3.59 -5.45
C PHE A 183 -0.24 -3.13 -6.90
N SER A 184 -1.19 -2.26 -7.24
CA SER A 184 -1.41 -1.78 -8.61
C SER A 184 -0.88 -0.36 -8.79
N GLY A 185 -0.42 -0.03 -9.98
CA GLY A 185 0.13 1.29 -10.30
C GLY A 185 0.38 1.47 -11.79
N SER A 186 1.01 2.60 -12.12
CA SER A 186 1.42 2.95 -13.48
C SER A 186 2.85 2.50 -13.76
N ALA A 187 3.15 2.24 -15.04
CA ALA A 187 4.50 1.94 -15.49
C ALA A 187 5.48 3.05 -15.07
N GLY A 188 6.66 2.67 -14.59
CA GLY A 188 7.69 3.57 -14.08
C GLY A 188 7.64 3.84 -12.58
N GLN A 189 6.54 3.50 -11.89
CA GLN A 189 6.48 3.58 -10.43
C GLN A 189 7.25 2.43 -9.77
N THR A 190 7.97 2.71 -8.70
CA THR A 190 8.81 1.73 -7.99
C THR A 190 8.23 1.41 -6.63
N TYR A 191 7.90 0.13 -6.43
CA TYR A 191 7.56 -0.40 -5.12
C TYR A 191 8.83 -0.80 -4.38
N THR A 192 9.00 -0.31 -3.16
CA THR A 192 10.07 -0.73 -2.24
C THR A 192 9.45 -1.37 -1.01
N VAL A 193 9.83 -2.61 -0.74
CA VAL A 193 9.45 -3.35 0.47
C VAL A 193 10.66 -3.34 1.40
N SER A 194 10.46 -2.95 2.65
CA SER A 194 11.47 -3.13 3.69
C SER A 194 10.87 -3.83 4.88
N LEU A 195 11.57 -4.80 5.45
CA LEU A 195 11.14 -5.51 6.65
C LEU A 195 12.34 -5.89 7.50
N TRP A 196 12.11 -6.10 8.79
CA TRP A 196 13.13 -6.62 9.70
C TRP A 196 12.91 -8.11 9.89
N ILE A 197 14.00 -8.88 9.83
CA ILE A 197 13.97 -10.33 10.05
C ILE A 197 14.83 -10.74 11.23
N LYS A 198 14.38 -11.77 11.92
CA LYS A 198 15.17 -12.56 12.88
C LYS A 198 14.86 -14.03 12.65
N THR A 199 15.84 -14.90 12.79
CA THR A 199 15.67 -16.35 12.61
C THR A 199 16.18 -17.08 13.84
N ASP A 200 15.74 -18.33 13.98
CA ASP A 200 16.42 -19.27 14.87
C ASP A 200 17.89 -19.45 14.45
N SER A 201 18.74 -19.82 15.40
CA SER A 201 20.17 -20.05 15.15
C SER A 201 20.44 -21.27 14.26
N ASN A 202 19.52 -22.24 14.25
CA ASN A 202 19.58 -23.45 13.42
C ASN A 202 18.71 -23.34 12.16
N TRP A 203 18.19 -22.16 11.85
CA TRP A 203 17.36 -21.96 10.68
C TRP A 203 18.12 -22.28 9.39
N ASN A 204 17.51 -23.09 8.52
CA ASN A 204 18.17 -23.61 7.32
C ASN A 204 17.51 -23.18 6.00
N GLY A 205 16.69 -22.13 6.02
CA GLY A 205 16.06 -21.61 4.80
C GLY A 205 17.08 -21.07 3.80
N THR A 206 16.74 -21.19 2.51
CA THR A 206 17.57 -20.73 1.39
C THR A 206 16.94 -19.52 0.71
N GLY A 207 17.73 -18.80 -0.08
CA GLY A 207 17.24 -17.67 -0.90
C GLY A 207 16.20 -18.06 -1.97
N ASP A 208 15.87 -19.35 -2.13
CA ASP A 208 14.90 -19.83 -3.12
C ASP A 208 13.48 -19.43 -2.78
N ASN A 209 13.04 -19.67 -1.53
CA ASN A 209 11.68 -19.36 -1.09
C ASN A 209 11.67 -18.71 0.30
N SER A 210 12.84 -18.49 0.92
CA SER A 210 13.00 -17.59 2.05
C SER A 210 13.46 -16.21 1.58
N LYS A 211 12.50 -15.44 1.07
CA LYS A 211 12.75 -14.19 0.35
C LYS A 211 11.55 -13.27 0.37
N ILE A 212 11.81 -12.00 0.10
CA ILE A 212 10.80 -11.07 -0.41
C ILE A 212 10.66 -11.34 -1.90
N ARG A 213 9.45 -11.64 -2.38
CA ARG A 213 9.15 -11.93 -3.78
C ARG A 213 8.14 -10.94 -4.34
N PHE A 214 8.50 -10.34 -5.47
CA PHE A 214 7.58 -9.68 -6.39
C PHE A 214 7.18 -10.69 -7.48
N GLY A 215 5.89 -10.99 -7.57
CA GLY A 215 5.32 -11.90 -8.57
C GLY A 215 4.31 -11.20 -9.45
N ASN A 216 4.22 -11.62 -10.71
CA ASN A 216 3.21 -11.11 -11.63
C ASN A 216 1.80 -11.44 -11.14
N ASN A 217 0.85 -10.54 -11.40
CA ASN A 217 -0.55 -10.67 -11.01
C ASN A 217 -1.47 -10.86 -12.24
N ASP A 218 -0.96 -11.54 -13.25
CA ASP A 218 -1.65 -11.90 -14.51
C ASP A 218 -2.24 -13.33 -14.49
N GLY A 219 -2.27 -13.97 -13.31
CA GLY A 219 -2.68 -15.35 -13.11
C GLY A 219 -1.56 -16.39 -13.24
N THR A 220 -0.38 -16.02 -13.76
CA THR A 220 0.78 -16.94 -13.87
C THR A 220 1.61 -17.01 -12.59
N GLY A 221 1.59 -15.94 -11.77
CA GLY A 221 2.43 -15.83 -10.58
C GLY A 221 3.94 -15.78 -10.88
N ALA A 222 4.33 -15.52 -12.13
CA ALA A 222 5.73 -15.51 -12.57
C ALA A 222 6.61 -14.62 -11.69
N LEU A 223 7.83 -15.07 -11.40
CA LEU A 223 8.78 -14.30 -10.59
C LEU A 223 9.25 -13.07 -11.39
N LEU A 224 9.06 -11.88 -10.84
CA LEU A 224 9.54 -10.62 -11.43
C LEU A 224 10.86 -10.18 -10.79
N GLN A 225 10.91 -10.16 -9.46
CA GLN A 225 12.09 -9.78 -8.70
C GLN A 225 12.04 -10.42 -7.31
N ALA A 226 13.19 -10.71 -6.71
CA ALA A 226 13.24 -11.16 -5.32
C ALA A 226 14.53 -10.80 -4.61
N CYS A 227 14.46 -10.72 -3.29
CA CYS A 227 15.60 -10.53 -2.41
C CYS A 227 15.55 -11.58 -1.30
N GLY A 228 16.51 -12.51 -1.33
CA GLY A 228 16.65 -13.55 -0.32
C GLY A 228 17.15 -13.02 1.02
N TYR A 229 16.79 -13.69 2.11
CA TYR A 229 17.18 -13.28 3.46
C TYR A 229 18.67 -13.49 3.78
N SER A 230 19.36 -14.31 2.97
CA SER A 230 20.81 -14.55 3.03
C SER A 230 21.32 -15.12 4.36
N GLY A 231 20.91 -16.36 4.66
CA GLY A 231 21.40 -17.13 5.82
C GLY A 231 20.82 -16.70 7.17
N VAL A 232 21.24 -17.38 8.24
CA VAL A 232 20.77 -17.18 9.62
C VAL A 232 20.94 -15.72 10.08
N LYS A 233 19.89 -15.17 10.72
CA LYS A 233 19.85 -13.84 11.33
C LYS A 233 19.40 -13.92 12.80
N THR A 234 20.30 -14.30 13.70
CA THR A 234 19.99 -14.38 15.14
C THR A 234 19.69 -13.02 15.79
N SER A 235 20.02 -11.91 15.12
CA SER A 235 19.65 -10.55 15.50
C SER A 235 18.79 -9.91 14.41
N TRP A 236 17.91 -9.00 14.82
CA TRP A 236 17.05 -8.25 13.91
C TRP A 236 17.88 -7.55 12.83
N THR A 237 17.65 -7.93 11.57
CA THR A 237 18.37 -7.42 10.40
C THR A 237 17.36 -6.94 9.37
N GLN A 238 17.56 -5.75 8.81
CA GLN A 238 16.67 -5.23 7.77
C GLN A 238 16.97 -5.89 6.42
N VAL A 239 15.92 -6.22 5.68
CA VAL A 239 15.96 -6.66 4.28
C VAL A 239 15.07 -5.75 3.46
N THR A 240 15.62 -5.22 2.38
CA THR A 240 14.92 -4.31 1.47
C THR A 240 14.94 -4.86 0.06
N CYS A 241 13.82 -4.76 -0.64
CA CYS A 241 13.68 -5.22 -2.02
C CYS A 241 12.80 -4.26 -2.82
N SER A 242 13.18 -3.95 -4.05
CA SER A 242 12.45 -3.00 -4.89
C SER A 242 12.14 -3.56 -6.26
N TYR A 243 11.01 -3.17 -6.83
CA TYR A 243 10.62 -3.50 -8.19
C TYR A 243 9.91 -2.31 -8.85
N THR A 244 10.33 -1.96 -10.07
CA THR A 244 9.72 -0.91 -10.88
C THR A 244 8.71 -1.53 -11.83
N LEU A 245 7.46 -1.06 -11.77
CA LEU A 245 6.38 -1.50 -12.65
C LEU A 245 6.71 -1.19 -14.11
N THR A 246 6.33 -2.10 -15.00
CA THR A 246 6.50 -1.95 -16.45
C THR A 246 5.15 -1.75 -17.13
N SER A 247 5.14 -1.40 -18.42
CA SER A 247 3.91 -1.29 -19.21
C SER A 247 3.11 -2.59 -19.29
N THR A 248 3.76 -3.74 -19.11
CA THR A 248 3.16 -5.07 -19.13
C THR A 248 2.84 -5.63 -17.74
N SER A 249 3.34 -5.00 -16.67
CA SER A 249 3.12 -5.38 -15.27
C SER A 249 2.66 -4.16 -14.48
N THR A 250 1.40 -3.79 -14.63
CA THR A 250 0.75 -2.66 -13.92
C THR A 250 0.25 -3.05 -12.53
N SER A 251 0.40 -4.32 -12.13
CA SER A 251 0.17 -4.76 -10.76
C SER A 251 1.14 -5.87 -10.36
N VAL A 252 1.49 -5.91 -9.08
CA VAL A 252 2.45 -6.85 -8.53
C VAL A 252 1.93 -7.49 -7.25
N SER A 253 2.10 -8.80 -7.12
CA SER A 253 1.88 -9.53 -5.87
C SER A 253 3.17 -9.53 -5.07
N ILE A 254 3.09 -9.23 -3.77
CA ILE A 254 4.26 -9.24 -2.89
C ILE A 254 4.05 -10.34 -1.86
N SER A 255 5.03 -11.23 -1.74
CA SER A 255 4.99 -12.33 -0.77
C SER A 255 6.30 -12.50 -0.03
N VAL A 256 6.20 -13.11 1.14
CA VAL A 256 7.31 -13.52 2.00
C VAL A 256 7.22 -15.02 2.26
N GLY A 257 8.31 -15.63 2.69
CA GLY A 257 8.31 -17.07 2.90
C GLY A 257 9.45 -17.57 3.75
N ASN A 258 9.32 -18.79 4.22
CA ASN A 258 10.31 -19.59 4.90
C ASN A 258 10.26 -20.99 4.30
N ASN A 259 11.25 -21.33 3.47
CA ASN A 259 11.42 -22.68 2.95
C ASN A 259 12.38 -23.54 3.79
N GLY A 260 12.81 -23.04 4.94
CA GLY A 260 13.56 -23.84 5.90
C GLY A 260 12.71 -25.01 6.36
N THR A 261 13.33 -26.19 6.40
CA THR A 261 12.74 -27.38 7.02
C THR A 261 12.99 -27.41 8.53
N VAL A 262 13.92 -26.57 9.01
CA VAL A 262 14.29 -26.38 10.42
C VAL A 262 14.32 -24.89 10.73
N GLY A 263 13.85 -24.53 11.93
CA GLY A 263 13.88 -23.18 12.46
C GLY A 263 12.80 -22.26 11.86
N THR A 264 12.58 -21.18 12.57
CA THR A 264 11.52 -20.20 12.32
C THR A 264 12.13 -18.88 11.89
N ILE A 265 11.35 -18.07 11.17
CA ILE A 265 11.66 -16.67 10.91
C ILE A 265 10.57 -15.77 11.49
N TRP A 266 10.98 -14.67 12.10
CA TRP A 266 10.12 -13.58 12.51
C TRP A 266 10.33 -12.39 11.59
N LEU A 267 9.23 -11.76 11.20
CA LEU A 267 9.19 -10.53 10.44
C LEU A 267 8.61 -9.43 11.33
N ASP A 268 9.24 -8.27 11.36
CA ASP A 268 8.74 -7.08 12.07
C ASP A 268 8.89 -5.84 11.19
N ASP A 269 8.14 -4.79 11.51
CA ASP A 269 8.20 -3.48 10.83
C ASP A 269 8.11 -3.58 9.29
N VAL A 270 7.23 -4.45 8.76
CA VAL A 270 7.07 -4.72 7.31
C VAL A 270 6.43 -3.53 6.61
N SER A 271 7.19 -2.72 5.89
CA SER A 271 6.74 -1.57 5.11
C SER A 271 6.75 -1.84 3.61
N VAL A 272 5.79 -1.26 2.91
CA VAL A 272 5.80 -1.11 1.45
C VAL A 272 5.70 0.37 1.16
N SER A 273 6.50 0.90 0.24
CA SER A 273 6.40 2.29 -0.21
C SER A 273 6.36 2.33 -1.73
N LEU A 274 5.73 3.36 -2.27
CA LEU A 274 5.69 3.64 -3.71
C LEU A 274 6.46 4.93 -3.97
N LYS A 275 7.38 4.89 -4.93
CA LYS A 275 8.16 6.04 -5.42
C LYS A 275 7.91 6.28 -6.91
#